data_AF-A0A2M8NEA1-F1
#
_entry.id   AF-A0A2M8NEA1-F1
#
_cell.length_a   1.000
_cell.length_b   1.000
_cell.length_c   1.000
_cell.angle_alpha   90.00
_cell.angle_beta   90.00
_cell.angle_gamma   90.00
#
_symmetry.space_group_name_H-M   'P 1'
#
loop_
_entity.id
_entity.type
_entity.pdbx_description
1 polymer ?
#
loop_
_entity_poly.entity_id
_entity_poly.type
_entity_poly.pdbx_seq_one_letter_code
_entity_poly.pdbx_strand_id
1 'polypeptide(L)'
;EPIAQSLRCPLDVMVAKKVTRPDNPELAIGAVTADGQVMRSRYARMRETRTPLWRSAVQTAQANARAQQELFSGSAKPTDPRGAIAILVDDGIATGL
;
A
#
# COMPACT_ATOMS: atom_id res chain seq x y z
N GLU A 1 -18.13 -10.94 -14.29
CA GLU A 1 -17.29 -10.07 -15.16
C GLU A 1 -16.38 -9.20 -14.30
N PRO A 2 -15.20 -8.77 -14.79
CA PRO A 2 -14.36 -7.81 -14.07
C PRO A 2 -15.12 -6.51 -13.73
N ILE A 3 -14.92 -6.01 -12.51
CA ILE A 3 -15.73 -4.90 -11.94
C ILE A 3 -15.68 -3.63 -12.80
N ALA A 4 -14.49 -3.18 -13.19
CA ALA A 4 -14.33 -1.94 -13.97
C ALA A 4 -14.98 -2.03 -15.37
N GLN A 5 -14.95 -3.20 -16.00
CA GLN A 5 -15.62 -3.43 -17.29
C GLN A 5 -17.15 -3.38 -17.13
N SER A 6 -17.69 -4.03 -16.09
CA SER A 6 -19.13 -4.04 -15.81
C SER A 6 -19.67 -2.65 -15.50
N LEU A 7 -18.91 -1.85 -14.74
CA LEU A 7 -19.25 -0.47 -14.38
C LEU A 7 -18.87 0.58 -15.44
N ARG A 8 -18.15 0.16 -16.50
CA ARG A 8 -17.59 1.06 -17.53
C ARG A 8 -16.81 2.24 -16.93
N CYS A 9 -16.03 1.97 -15.89
CA CYS A 9 -15.25 2.97 -15.18
C CYS A 9 -13.73 2.77 -15.41
N PRO A 10 -12.92 3.80 -15.17
CA PRO A 10 -11.46 3.65 -15.16
C PRO A 10 -11.02 2.60 -14.13
N LEU A 11 -9.95 1.88 -14.45
CA LEU A 11 -9.23 1.01 -13.53
C LEU A 11 -7.83 1.56 -13.35
N ASP A 12 -7.43 1.74 -12.11
CA ASP A 12 -6.07 2.08 -11.72
C ASP A 12 -5.62 1.11 -10.63
N VAL A 13 -4.31 0.93 -10.52
CA VAL A 13 -3.71 0.05 -9.50
C VAL A 13 -2.88 0.91 -8.58
N MET A 14 -3.09 0.77 -7.27
CA MET A 14 -2.22 1.36 -6.26
C MET A 14 -1.62 0.25 -5.40
N VAL A 15 -0.30 0.26 -5.27
CA VAL A 15 0.41 -0.69 -4.42
C VAL A 15 0.83 -0.04 -3.10
N ALA A 16 0.42 -0.68 -2.01
CA ALA A 16 0.89 -0.39 -0.66
C ALA A 16 1.55 -1.63 -0.04
N LYS A 17 2.51 -1.41 0.85
CA LYS A 17 3.19 -2.46 1.63
C LYS A 17 3.12 -2.15 3.11
N LYS A 18 2.88 -3.19 3.91
CA LYS A 18 3.01 -3.12 5.37
C LYS A 18 4.46 -2.79 5.73
N VAL A 19 4.65 -1.87 6.65
CA VAL A 19 5.94 -1.63 7.31
C VAL A 19 5.91 -2.43 8.61
N THR A 20 6.74 -3.46 8.66
CA THR A 20 6.73 -4.46 9.73
C THR A 20 7.94 -4.30 10.63
N ARG A 21 7.89 -4.92 11.81
CA ARG A 21 9.04 -4.95 12.70
C ARG A 21 10.07 -5.99 12.24
N PRO A 22 11.38 -5.69 12.31
CA PRO A 22 12.41 -6.68 11.97
C PRO A 22 12.35 -7.95 12.82
N ASP A 23 11.96 -7.83 14.10
CA ASP A 23 11.89 -8.94 15.05
C ASP A 23 10.52 -9.63 15.10
N ASN A 24 9.50 -9.05 14.47
CA ASN A 24 8.21 -9.68 14.24
C ASN A 24 7.62 -9.21 12.89
N PRO A 25 7.93 -9.91 11.79
CA PRO A 25 7.47 -9.56 10.45
C PRO A 25 5.95 -9.59 10.27
N GLU A 26 5.22 -10.31 11.13
CA GLU A 26 3.75 -10.33 11.09
C GLU A 26 3.13 -9.06 11.70
N LEU A 27 3.86 -8.38 12.59
CA LEU A 27 3.38 -7.18 13.25
C LEU A 27 3.62 -5.93 12.40
N ALA A 28 2.54 -5.42 11.79
CA ALA A 28 2.55 -4.17 11.05
C ALA A 28 2.53 -2.95 11.99
N ILE A 29 3.58 -2.15 11.93
CA ILE A 29 3.71 -0.87 12.65
C ILE A 29 3.41 0.34 11.76
N GLY A 30 3.13 0.11 10.47
CA GLY A 30 2.56 1.07 9.55
C GLY A 30 2.44 0.52 8.14
N ALA A 31 2.32 1.41 7.17
CA ALA A 31 2.25 1.10 5.74
C ALA A 31 2.91 2.20 4.91
N VAL A 32 3.37 1.86 3.72
CA VAL A 32 3.89 2.81 2.74
C VAL A 32 3.39 2.47 1.34
N THR A 33 3.00 3.47 0.57
CA THR A 33 2.62 3.36 -0.83
C THR A 33 3.83 3.51 -1.76
N ALA A 34 3.73 3.06 -3.00
CA ALA A 34 4.81 3.19 -3.99
C ALA A 34 5.29 4.65 -4.19
N ASP A 35 4.37 5.62 -4.17
CA ASP A 35 4.65 7.06 -4.28
C ASP A 35 5.20 7.69 -2.98
N GLY A 36 5.30 6.92 -1.89
CA GLY A 36 5.98 7.32 -0.67
C GLY A 36 5.11 7.92 0.42
N GLN A 37 3.78 7.82 0.32
CA GLN A 37 2.90 8.14 1.44
C GLN A 37 3.08 7.10 2.54
N VAL A 38 3.43 7.57 3.74
CA VAL A 38 3.69 6.71 4.90
C VAL A 38 2.58 6.90 5.94
N MET A 39 1.87 5.81 6.23
CA MET A 39 0.94 5.74 7.36
C MET A 39 1.60 5.04 8.53
N ARG A 40 1.45 5.62 9.73
CA ARG A 40 1.87 4.98 10.99
C ARG A 40 0.67 4.30 11.63
N SER A 41 0.89 3.10 12.17
CA SER A 41 -0.15 2.43 12.96
C SER A 41 -0.37 3.20 14.26
N ARG A 42 -1.65 3.40 14.63
CA ARG A 42 -2.02 3.96 15.94
C ARG A 42 -1.62 3.08 17.12
N TYR A 43 -1.34 1.80 16.86
CA TYR A 43 -0.92 0.83 17.85
C TYR A 43 0.61 0.72 17.96
N ALA A 44 1.36 1.33 17.02
CA ALA A 44 2.81 1.37 17.10
C ALA A 44 3.24 2.29 18.25
N ARG A 45 4.19 1.86 19.06
CA ARG A 45 4.73 2.73 20.12
C ARG A 45 5.49 3.87 19.46
N MET A 46 5.34 5.10 19.96
CA MET A 46 6.06 6.27 19.41
C MET A 46 7.58 6.04 19.29
N ARG A 47 8.18 5.26 20.19
CA ARG A 47 9.60 4.92 20.15
C ARG A 47 9.96 4.08 18.92
N GLU A 48 9.11 3.14 18.51
CA GLU A 48 9.37 2.24 17.37
C GLU A 48 9.46 3.02 16.05
N THR A 49 8.58 4.01 15.86
CA THR A 49 8.46 4.80 14.61
C THR A 49 9.44 5.98 14.48
N ARG A 50 10.30 6.22 15.50
CA ARG A 50 11.32 7.29 15.52
C ARG A 50 12.76 6.77 15.35
N THR A 51 12.92 5.48 15.14
CA THR A 51 14.24 4.84 15.03
C THR A 51 14.81 4.90 13.61
N PRO A 52 16.14 4.79 13.44
CA PRO A 52 16.75 4.51 12.15
C PRO A 52 16.24 3.21 11.51
N LEU A 53 15.93 2.20 12.34
CA LEU A 53 15.35 0.93 11.90
C LEU A 53 14.00 1.12 11.19
N TRP A 54 13.14 1.98 11.73
CA TRP A 54 11.89 2.34 11.07
C TRP A 54 12.10 2.94 9.68
N ARG A 55 13.05 3.88 9.54
CA ARG A 55 13.34 4.50 8.23
C ARG A 55 13.81 3.46 7.21
N SER A 56 14.69 2.55 7.62
CA SER A 56 15.14 1.45 6.76
C SER A 56 13.99 0.53 6.36
N ALA A 57 13.12 0.15 7.31
CA ALA A 57 11.94 -0.68 7.01
C ALA A 57 10.98 0.00 6.02
N VAL A 58 10.75 1.31 6.17
CA VAL A 58 9.94 2.10 5.20
C VAL A 58 10.59 2.09 3.83
N GLN A 59 11.92 2.31 3.74
CA GLN A 59 12.63 2.32 2.45
C GLN A 59 12.54 0.97 1.73
N THR A 60 12.75 -0.14 2.45
CA THR A 60 12.61 -1.48 1.90
C THR A 60 11.17 -1.76 1.45
N ALA A 61 10.18 -1.44 2.29
CA ALA A 61 8.77 -1.63 1.94
C ALA A 61 8.36 -0.77 0.73
N GLN A 62 8.84 0.46 0.64
CA GLN A 62 8.56 1.35 -0.50
C GLN A 62 9.23 0.86 -1.78
N ALA A 63 10.46 0.35 -1.71
CA ALA A 63 11.14 -0.25 -2.87
C ALA A 63 10.34 -1.45 -3.41
N ASN A 64 9.85 -2.32 -2.52
CA ASN A 64 8.99 -3.44 -2.89
C ASN A 64 7.65 -2.97 -3.47
N ALA A 65 7.07 -1.90 -2.92
CA ALA A 65 5.84 -1.31 -3.45
C ALA A 65 6.04 -0.76 -4.86
N ARG A 66 7.16 -0.05 -5.12
CA ARG A 66 7.50 0.46 -6.46
C ARG A 66 7.71 -0.66 -7.48
N ALA A 67 8.50 -1.68 -7.14
CA ALA A 67 8.72 -2.81 -8.02
C ALA A 67 7.41 -3.51 -8.41
N GLN A 68 6.49 -3.70 -7.46
CA GLN A 68 5.20 -4.31 -7.75
C GLN A 68 4.24 -3.36 -8.49
N GLN A 69 4.29 -2.04 -8.23
CA GLN A 69 3.54 -1.05 -8.99
C GLN A 69 3.96 -1.06 -10.47
N GLU A 70 5.26 -1.14 -10.75
CA GLU A 70 5.79 -1.23 -12.12
C GLU A 70 5.30 -2.47 -12.85
N LEU A 71 5.22 -3.62 -12.17
CA LEU A 71 4.66 -4.85 -12.73
C LEU A 71 3.17 -4.73 -13.07
N PHE A 72 2.40 -3.95 -12.31
CA PHE A 72 0.94 -3.86 -12.45
C PHE A 72 0.45 -2.69 -13.31
N SER A 73 1.19 -1.59 -13.38
CA SER A 73 0.71 -0.35 -14.03
C SER A 73 0.59 -0.49 -15.56
N GLY A 74 1.26 -1.48 -16.15
CA GLY A 74 1.24 -1.69 -17.61
C GLY A 74 1.57 -0.41 -18.37
N SER A 75 0.78 -0.11 -19.41
CA SER A 75 0.86 1.14 -20.19
C SER A 75 -0.24 2.15 -19.85
N ALA A 76 -1.07 1.89 -18.84
CA ALA A 76 -2.19 2.75 -18.49
C ALA A 76 -1.69 4.02 -17.80
N LYS A 77 -2.28 5.16 -18.17
CA LYS A 77 -2.02 6.43 -17.46
C LYS A 77 -2.82 6.45 -16.15
N PRO A 78 -2.24 6.99 -15.06
CA PRO A 78 -2.98 7.19 -13.82
C PRO A 78 -4.24 8.02 -14.04
N THR A 79 -5.32 7.67 -13.36
CA THR A 79 -6.57 8.43 -13.39
C THR A 79 -6.61 9.41 -12.22
N ASP A 80 -7.12 10.63 -12.44
CA ASP A 80 -7.35 11.59 -11.35
C ASP A 80 -8.66 11.22 -10.61
N PRO A 81 -8.62 10.81 -9.33
CA PRO A 81 -9.80 10.37 -8.61
C PRO A 81 -10.60 11.52 -7.97
N ARG A 82 -10.17 12.78 -8.09
CA ARG A 82 -10.81 13.91 -7.39
C ARG A 82 -12.26 14.10 -7.84
N GLY A 83 -13.17 14.11 -6.88
CA GLY A 83 -14.61 14.24 -7.12
C GLY A 83 -15.31 12.97 -7.63
N ALA A 84 -14.57 11.87 -7.78
CA ALA A 84 -15.13 10.57 -8.17
C ALA A 84 -15.48 9.72 -6.94
N ILE A 85 -16.33 8.71 -7.15
CA ILE A 85 -16.51 7.61 -6.22
C ILE A 85 -15.38 6.60 -6.45
N ALA A 86 -14.56 6.36 -5.43
CA ALA A 86 -13.51 5.34 -5.48
C ALA A 86 -14.05 3.99 -4.98
N ILE A 87 -13.81 2.93 -5.74
CA ILE A 87 -14.15 1.56 -5.37
C ILE A 87 -12.83 0.81 -5.11
N LEU A 88 -12.57 0.46 -3.85
CA LEU A 88 -11.43 -0.38 -3.51
C LEU A 88 -11.82 -1.85 -3.67
N VAL A 89 -11.05 -2.57 -4.47
CA VAL A 89 -11.27 -3.99 -4.78
C VAL A 89 -10.10 -4.80 -4.28
N ASP A 90 -10.41 -5.91 -3.63
CA ASP A 90 -9.46 -6.95 -3.23
C ASP A 90 -10.08 -8.31 -3.57
N ASP A 91 -9.29 -9.33 -3.88
CA ASP A 91 -9.81 -10.68 -4.16
C ASP A 91 -10.25 -11.41 -2.88
N GLY A 92 -9.72 -10.98 -1.73
CA GLY A 92 -10.19 -11.37 -0.40
C GLY A 92 -9.41 -10.67 0.71
N ILE A 93 -10.10 -10.27 1.76
CA ILE A 93 -9.45 -9.72 2.95
C ILE A 93 -9.11 -10.87 3.89
N ALA A 94 -7.82 -11.20 3.98
CA ALA A 94 -7.30 -12.06 5.04
C ALA A 94 -7.06 -11.22 6.31
N THR A 95 -8.01 -11.24 7.26
CA THR A 95 -7.78 -10.67 8.59
C THR A 95 -7.03 -11.70 9.44
N GLY A 96 -5.70 -11.60 9.50
CA GLY A 96 -4.94 -12.23 10.58
C GLY A 96 -5.23 -11.47 11.89
N LEU A 97 -5.71 -12.17 12.91
CA LEU A 97 -5.81 -11.65 14.28
C LEU A 97 -4.43 -11.35 14.85
#